data_AF-F6YPZ7-F1
#
_entry.id   AF-F6YPZ7-F1
#
_cell.length_a   1.000
_cell.length_b   1.000
_cell.length_c   1.000
_cell.angle_alpha   90.00
_cell.angle_beta   90.00
_cell.angle_gamma   90.00
#
_symmetry.space_group_name_H-M   'P 1'
#
loop_
_entity.id
_entity.type
_entity.pdbx_description
1 polymer ?
#
loop_
_entity_poly.entity_id
_entity_poly.type
_entity_poly.pdbx_seq_one_letter_code
_entity_poly.pdbx_strand_id
1 'polypeptide(L)'
;MSGRRFREAIQKEFEMNGRQNMSVVIAGLCNVYTHYITTYEEYQVQRYEAASTIYGPHTLSAYIQLFSGLARAIATDTVANLSQGPDPPFFDGLMTPLTPNTPDKAPGSMAFGDVLQPPKTEYHGGEVAEVMFVGANPKYSAENVTDHNFLTVEKYEDSSAMWQVVLNDASWDTRFYWHKGSSGLSNVTIEWHIAGTTPPGLYRIHYFGHNRKQSFLQPAKILAFDGASDPFQVVAP
;
A
#
# COMPACT_ATOMS: atom_id res chain seq x y z
N MET A 1 17.17 19.18 12.41
CA MET A 1 18.52 19.57 11.94
C MET A 1 19.39 18.39 11.49
N SER A 2 19.14 17.17 11.96
CA SER A 2 19.96 15.97 11.68
C SER A 2 20.36 15.78 10.22
N GLY A 3 19.38 15.78 9.31
CA GLY A 3 19.64 15.54 7.89
C GLY A 3 20.44 16.64 7.18
N ARG A 4 20.48 17.87 7.73
CA ARG A 4 21.36 18.92 7.19
C ARG A 4 22.81 18.64 7.58
N ARG A 5 23.07 18.46 8.87
CA ARG A 5 24.40 18.13 9.41
C ARG A 5 24.98 16.87 8.77
N PHE A 6 24.15 15.86 8.55
CA PHE A 6 24.55 14.64 7.86
C PHE A 6 25.00 14.93 6.42
N ARG A 7 24.17 15.57 5.60
CA ARG A 7 24.52 15.86 4.20
C ARG A 7 25.77 16.72 4.07
N GLU A 8 25.87 17.77 4.88
CA GLU A 8 27.03 18.67 4.90
C GLU A 8 28.32 17.92 5.28
N ALA A 9 28.28 17.05 6.28
CA ALA A 9 29.44 16.26 6.68
C ALA A 9 29.90 15.27 5.59
N ILE A 10 28.95 14.61 4.91
CA ILE A 10 29.27 13.66 3.83
C ILE A 10 29.79 14.39 2.59
N GLN A 11 29.17 15.51 2.21
CA GLN A 11 29.64 16.33 1.10
C GLN A 11 31.06 16.82 1.37
N LYS A 12 31.32 17.34 2.57
CA LYS A 12 32.66 17.79 2.99
C LYS A 12 33.68 16.65 2.94
N GLU A 13 33.31 15.44 3.35
CA GLU A 13 34.22 14.29 3.28
C GLU A 13 34.61 13.97 1.82
N PHE A 14 33.67 14.03 0.88
CA PHE A 14 33.98 13.88 -0.55
C PHE A 14 34.92 14.99 -1.05
N GLU A 15 34.65 16.24 -0.70
CA GLU A 15 35.46 17.39 -1.09
C GLU A 15 36.90 17.28 -0.59
N MET A 16 37.10 16.88 0.68
CA MET A 16 38.42 16.66 1.29
C MET A 16 39.21 15.56 0.59
N ASN A 17 38.54 14.61 -0.05
CA ASN A 17 39.15 13.50 -0.79
C ASN A 17 39.07 13.70 -2.32
N GLY A 18 39.01 14.94 -2.79
CA GLY A 18 39.17 15.30 -4.21
C GLY A 18 37.91 15.12 -5.06
N ARG A 19 36.74 14.82 -4.47
CA ARG A 19 35.45 14.70 -5.16
C ARG A 19 34.61 15.94 -4.89
N GLN A 20 34.73 16.94 -5.76
CA GLN A 20 34.06 18.24 -5.62
C GLN A 20 32.59 18.18 -6.05
N ASN A 21 31.76 19.08 -5.51
CA ASN A 21 30.38 19.33 -5.93
C ASN A 21 29.44 18.10 -5.88
N MET A 22 29.63 17.21 -4.91
CA MET A 22 28.76 16.06 -4.72
C MET A 22 27.37 16.49 -4.23
N SER A 23 26.32 16.07 -4.93
CA SER A 23 24.94 16.23 -4.46
C SER A 23 24.57 15.08 -3.53
N VAL A 24 24.54 15.33 -2.22
CA VAL A 24 24.17 14.33 -1.21
C VAL A 24 22.67 14.41 -0.93
N VAL A 25 21.98 13.29 -1.14
CA VAL A 25 20.55 13.14 -0.81
C VAL A 25 20.38 12.20 0.38
N ILE A 26 19.30 12.39 1.15
CA ILE A 26 18.90 11.46 2.20
C ILE A 26 17.74 10.63 1.69
N ALA A 27 17.99 9.34 1.50
CA ALA A 27 16.93 8.35 1.38
C ALA A 27 16.62 7.83 2.80
N GLY A 28 15.46 8.23 3.34
CA GLY A 28 14.97 7.73 4.63
C GLY A 28 14.33 6.35 4.50
N LEU A 29 14.12 5.67 5.63
CA LEU A 29 13.43 4.37 5.70
C LEU A 29 14.08 3.27 4.81
N CYS A 30 15.41 3.25 4.72
CA CYS A 30 16.15 2.27 3.92
C CYS A 30 16.66 1.09 4.76
N ASN A 31 16.62 -0.11 4.17
CA ASN A 31 17.17 -1.38 4.67
C ASN A 31 16.55 -1.91 5.97
N VAL A 32 16.61 -1.14 7.06
CA VAL A 32 16.08 -1.49 8.38
C VAL A 32 15.50 -0.26 9.07
N TYR A 33 14.37 -0.42 9.75
CA TYR A 33 13.72 0.66 10.49
C TYR A 33 14.28 0.76 11.91
N THR A 34 14.91 1.88 12.24
CA THR A 34 15.50 2.16 13.57
C THR A 34 14.93 3.43 14.21
N HIS A 35 13.66 3.72 13.95
CA HIS A 35 12.95 4.89 14.46
C HIS A 35 13.58 6.23 14.01
N TYR A 36 13.71 7.19 14.93
CA TYR A 36 14.09 8.56 14.64
C TYR A 36 15.56 8.81 14.96
N ILE A 37 16.12 9.85 14.34
CA ILE A 37 17.48 10.32 14.62
C ILE A 37 17.44 11.83 14.82
N THR A 38 17.56 12.26 16.07
CA THR A 38 17.64 13.68 16.44
C THR A 38 19.09 14.14 16.58
N THR A 39 19.32 15.45 16.46
CA THR A 39 20.58 16.06 16.91
C THR A 39 20.73 15.92 18.42
N TYR A 40 21.95 16.03 18.94
CA TYR A 40 22.19 16.00 20.39
C TYR A 40 21.35 17.04 21.13
N GLU A 41 21.22 18.24 20.57
CA GLU A 41 20.49 19.38 21.14
C GLU A 41 18.98 19.14 21.11
N GLU A 42 18.44 18.64 19.99
CA GLU A 42 17.04 18.21 19.90
C GLU A 42 16.76 17.06 20.87
N TYR A 43 17.72 16.14 21.05
CA TYR A 43 17.60 15.00 21.97
C TYR A 43 17.39 15.45 23.42
N GLN A 44 18.06 16.51 23.87
CA GLN A 44 17.96 16.98 25.26
C GLN A 44 16.53 17.42 25.63
N VAL A 45 15.73 17.85 24.65
CA VAL A 45 14.35 18.30 24.89
C VAL A 45 13.39 17.12 25.11
N GLN A 46 13.76 15.91 24.68
CA GLN A 46 12.96 14.67 24.86
C GLN A 46 11.50 14.78 24.36
N ARG A 47 11.30 15.42 23.20
CA ARG A 47 10.06 15.26 22.42
C ARG A 47 9.98 13.87 21.78
N TYR A 48 8.91 13.59 21.04
CA TYR A 48 8.65 12.28 20.44
C TYR A 48 9.84 11.72 19.65
N GLU A 49 10.44 12.51 18.77
CA GLU A 49 11.55 12.08 17.92
C GLU A 49 12.82 11.83 18.73
N ALA A 50 13.04 12.63 19.77
CA ALA A 50 14.17 12.51 20.69
C ALA A 50 14.06 11.27 21.58
N ALA A 51 12.89 11.02 22.15
CA ALA A 51 12.59 9.81 22.90
C ALA A 51 12.61 8.55 22.00
N SER A 52 12.30 8.71 20.71
CA SER A 52 12.40 7.66 19.68
C SER A 52 13.78 7.58 19.01
N THR A 53 14.79 8.29 19.53
CA THR A 53 16.18 8.16 19.09
C THR A 53 16.86 7.05 19.89
N ILE A 54 16.64 5.81 19.43
CA ILE A 54 16.77 4.59 20.24
C ILE A 54 18.21 4.22 20.67
N TYR A 55 19.24 4.77 20.02
CA TYR A 55 20.64 4.52 20.40
C TYR A 55 21.24 5.66 21.26
N GLY A 56 20.38 6.53 21.80
CA GLY A 56 20.78 7.58 22.73
C GLY A 56 21.20 8.90 22.08
N PRO A 57 21.71 9.87 22.87
CA PRO A 57 21.93 11.25 22.45
C PRO A 57 22.96 11.43 21.32
N HIS A 58 23.82 10.43 21.12
CA HIS A 58 24.89 10.45 20.12
C HIS A 58 24.57 9.68 18.85
N THR A 59 23.31 9.25 18.66
CA THR A 59 22.89 8.51 17.47
C THR A 59 23.27 9.25 16.19
N LEU A 60 22.92 10.53 16.04
CA LEU A 60 23.31 11.30 14.85
C LEU A 60 24.83 11.34 14.62
N SER A 61 25.60 11.57 15.69
CA SER A 61 27.06 11.62 15.61
C SER A 61 27.65 10.30 15.11
N ALA A 62 27.12 9.17 15.60
CA ALA A 62 27.52 7.85 15.13
C ALA A 62 27.20 7.64 13.64
N TYR A 63 26.00 8.02 13.18
CA TYR A 63 25.64 7.95 11.76
C TYR A 63 26.54 8.82 10.89
N ILE A 64 26.82 10.06 11.30
CA ILE A 64 27.75 10.94 10.57
C ILE A 64 29.13 10.29 10.49
N GLN A 65 29.66 9.77 11.59
CA GLN A 65 30.97 9.12 11.60
C GLN A 65 31.03 7.90 10.65
N LEU A 66 30.03 7.01 10.71
CA LEU A 66 29.99 5.80 9.87
C LEU A 66 29.89 6.16 8.39
N PHE A 67 28.98 7.07 8.02
CA PHE A 67 28.81 7.45 6.62
C PHE A 67 29.95 8.31 6.08
N SER A 68 30.63 9.11 6.91
CA SER A 68 31.88 9.77 6.50
C SER A 68 32.96 8.73 6.21
N GLY A 69 33.05 7.66 7.00
CA GLY A 69 33.94 6.52 6.69
C GLY A 69 33.64 5.89 5.32
N LEU A 70 32.37 5.67 5.01
CA LEU A 70 31.93 5.16 3.71
C LEU A 70 32.26 6.12 2.57
N ALA A 71 31.94 7.41 2.74
CA ALA A 71 32.20 8.45 1.75
C ALA A 71 33.69 8.57 1.41
N ARG A 72 34.55 8.54 2.44
CA ARG A 72 36.01 8.50 2.26
C ARG A 72 36.43 7.29 1.44
N ALA A 73 35.99 6.09 1.82
CA ALA A 73 36.37 4.86 1.13
C ALA A 73 35.93 4.84 -0.35
N ILE A 74 34.76 5.42 -0.66
CA ILE A 74 34.31 5.62 -2.05
C ILE A 74 35.21 6.64 -2.76
N ALA A 75 35.50 7.77 -2.13
CA ALA A 75 36.30 8.83 -2.74
C ALA A 75 37.73 8.36 -3.08
N THR A 76 38.33 7.54 -2.21
CA THR A 76 39.71 7.02 -2.32
C THR A 76 39.83 5.66 -3.00
N ASP A 77 38.72 5.09 -3.49
CA ASP A 77 38.69 3.75 -4.12
C ASP A 77 39.23 2.62 -3.22
N THR A 78 38.88 2.67 -1.92
CA THR A 78 39.29 1.70 -0.91
C THR A 78 38.11 1.01 -0.22
N VAL A 79 36.96 0.92 -0.89
CA VAL A 79 35.74 0.27 -0.35
C VAL A 79 36.02 -1.18 0.06
N ALA A 80 36.86 -1.91 -0.69
CA ALA A 80 37.25 -3.28 -0.39
C ALA A 80 38.00 -3.44 0.95
N ASN A 81 38.53 -2.35 1.53
CA ASN A 81 39.24 -2.37 2.81
C ASN A 81 38.31 -2.16 4.01
N LEU A 82 37.03 -1.88 3.79
CA LEU A 82 36.06 -1.72 4.87
C LEU A 82 35.77 -3.09 5.50
N SER A 83 35.62 -3.12 6.83
CA SER A 83 35.16 -4.33 7.53
C SER A 83 33.72 -4.64 7.11
N GLN A 84 33.41 -5.91 6.84
CA GLN A 84 32.06 -6.38 6.55
C GLN A 84 31.05 -6.05 7.67
N GLY A 85 31.52 -5.98 8.92
CA GLY A 85 30.65 -5.87 10.09
C GLY A 85 30.00 -7.21 10.44
N PRO A 86 29.19 -7.25 11.51
CA PRO A 86 28.47 -8.45 11.90
C PRO A 86 27.29 -8.72 10.96
N ASP A 87 27.05 -9.99 10.64
CA ASP A 87 25.84 -10.39 9.92
C ASP A 87 24.60 -10.20 10.80
N PRO A 88 23.50 -9.64 10.25
CA PRO A 88 22.26 -9.47 11.01
C PRO A 88 21.60 -10.84 11.28
N PRO A 89 20.91 -11.01 12.42
CA PRO A 89 20.15 -12.22 12.69
C PRO A 89 18.92 -12.31 11.76
N PHE A 90 18.53 -13.54 11.42
CA PHE A 90 17.25 -13.86 10.80
C PHE A 90 16.40 -14.63 11.82
N PHE A 91 15.26 -14.07 12.23
CA PHE A 91 14.41 -14.68 13.24
C PHE A 91 13.36 -15.58 12.59
N ASP A 92 13.46 -16.88 12.83
CA ASP A 92 12.44 -17.87 12.49
C ASP A 92 11.38 -17.99 13.60
N GLY A 93 10.19 -18.50 13.27
CA GLY A 93 9.15 -18.78 14.28
C GLY A 93 8.49 -17.52 14.86
N LEU A 94 8.25 -16.52 14.02
CA LEU A 94 7.54 -15.29 14.40
C LEU A 94 6.12 -15.57 14.90
N MET A 95 5.56 -14.61 15.65
CA MET A 95 4.20 -14.68 16.16
C MET A 95 3.19 -14.92 15.04
N THR A 96 2.27 -15.87 15.25
CA THR A 96 1.18 -16.11 14.30
C THR A 96 0.09 -15.03 14.45
N PRO A 97 -0.59 -14.64 13.35
CA PRO A 97 -1.69 -13.68 13.42
C PRO A 97 -2.76 -14.14 14.42
N LEU A 98 -3.16 -13.25 15.32
CA LEU A 98 -4.15 -13.56 16.37
C LEU A 98 -5.56 -13.79 15.84
N THR A 99 -5.86 -13.39 14.60
CA THR A 99 -7.21 -13.49 14.04
C THR A 99 -7.43 -14.84 13.35
N PRO A 100 -8.44 -15.62 13.76
CA PRO A 100 -8.73 -16.91 13.14
C PRO A 100 -9.16 -16.76 11.68
N ASN A 101 -8.77 -17.73 10.85
CA ASN A 101 -9.19 -17.85 9.46
C ASN A 101 -10.60 -18.45 9.36
N THR A 102 -11.61 -17.61 9.54
CA THR A 102 -13.02 -18.01 9.41
C THR A 102 -13.38 -18.25 7.93
N PRO A 103 -14.09 -19.33 7.57
CA PRO A 103 -14.65 -19.49 6.22
C PRO A 103 -15.66 -18.38 5.90
N ASP A 104 -15.60 -17.84 4.68
CA ASP A 104 -16.57 -16.85 4.21
C ASP A 104 -17.90 -17.53 3.84
N LYS A 105 -18.99 -16.77 3.91
CA LYS A 105 -20.33 -17.20 3.50
C LYS A 105 -21.02 -16.11 2.68
N ALA A 106 -21.83 -16.52 1.72
CA ALA A 106 -22.79 -15.66 1.05
C ALA A 106 -24.18 -15.77 1.73
N PRO A 107 -25.01 -14.72 1.73
CA PRO A 107 -26.31 -14.72 2.39
C PRO A 107 -27.37 -15.46 1.56
N GLY A 108 -28.14 -16.35 2.21
CA GLY A 108 -29.28 -17.01 1.58
C GLY A 108 -28.92 -17.81 0.33
N SER A 109 -29.56 -17.48 -0.80
CA SER A 109 -29.29 -18.07 -2.13
C SER A 109 -28.35 -17.23 -3.00
N MET A 110 -27.79 -16.13 -2.47
CA MET A 110 -26.85 -15.28 -3.20
C MET A 110 -25.48 -15.95 -3.31
N ALA A 111 -24.72 -15.55 -4.33
CA ALA A 111 -23.33 -15.88 -4.53
C ALA A 111 -22.41 -14.72 -4.10
N PHE A 112 -21.12 -15.02 -3.94
CA PHE A 112 -20.11 -13.96 -3.82
C PHE A 112 -20.04 -13.18 -5.14
N GLY A 113 -19.96 -11.85 -5.06
CA GLY A 113 -20.03 -10.98 -6.23
C GLY A 113 -21.45 -10.51 -6.59
N ASP A 114 -22.51 -11.07 -5.98
CA ASP A 114 -23.86 -10.57 -6.22
C ASP A 114 -24.03 -9.14 -5.67
N VAL A 115 -24.78 -8.31 -6.39
CA VAL A 115 -25.07 -6.91 -6.01
C VAL A 115 -26.15 -6.88 -4.92
N LEU A 116 -25.81 -6.26 -3.78
CA LEU A 116 -26.73 -5.99 -2.67
C LEU A 116 -27.40 -4.61 -2.80
N GLN A 117 -26.65 -3.61 -3.26
CA GLN A 117 -27.14 -2.26 -3.51
C GLN A 117 -26.66 -1.84 -4.90
N PRO A 118 -27.56 -1.68 -5.88
CA PRO A 118 -27.20 -1.28 -7.23
C PRO A 118 -26.86 0.22 -7.29
N PRO A 119 -26.13 0.66 -8.33
CA PRO A 119 -25.94 2.08 -8.59
C PRO A 119 -27.26 2.75 -9.00
N LYS A 120 -27.35 4.08 -8.89
CA LYS A 120 -28.36 4.86 -9.62
C LYS A 120 -28.19 4.64 -11.12
N THR A 121 -29.26 4.87 -11.89
CA THR A 121 -29.22 4.75 -13.35
C THR A 121 -28.44 5.86 -14.03
N GLU A 122 -28.27 7.01 -13.37
CA GLU A 122 -27.62 8.20 -13.91
C GLU A 122 -26.86 8.96 -12.81
N TYR A 123 -25.73 9.54 -13.18
CA TYR A 123 -24.90 10.44 -12.36
C TYR A 123 -24.33 11.59 -13.18
N HIS A 124 -24.01 12.69 -12.50
CA HIS A 124 -23.27 13.83 -13.04
C HIS A 124 -21.82 13.85 -12.52
N GLY A 125 -20.95 14.56 -13.24
CA GLY A 125 -19.61 14.88 -12.76
C GLY A 125 -19.64 15.57 -11.39
N GLY A 126 -18.81 15.10 -10.45
CA GLY A 126 -18.75 15.54 -9.06
C GLY A 126 -19.55 14.67 -8.09
N GLU A 127 -20.42 13.78 -8.58
CA GLU A 127 -21.15 12.82 -7.74
C GLU A 127 -20.33 11.56 -7.43
N VAL A 128 -20.86 10.73 -6.53
CA VAL A 128 -20.27 9.44 -6.14
C VAL A 128 -21.21 8.32 -6.53
N ALA A 129 -20.74 7.42 -7.39
CA ALA A 129 -21.42 6.16 -7.66
C ALA A 129 -21.01 5.13 -6.61
N GLU A 130 -21.98 4.63 -5.86
CA GLU A 130 -21.79 3.62 -4.81
C GLU A 130 -22.48 2.32 -5.20
N VAL A 131 -21.76 1.20 -5.11
CA VAL A 131 -22.30 -0.15 -5.31
C VAL A 131 -21.86 -1.06 -4.18
N MET A 132 -22.78 -1.84 -3.64
CA MET A 132 -22.48 -2.82 -2.59
C MET A 132 -22.66 -4.24 -3.10
N PHE A 133 -21.69 -5.10 -2.81
CA PHE A 133 -21.63 -6.49 -3.22
C PHE A 133 -21.58 -7.44 -2.01
N VAL A 134 -22.03 -8.68 -2.22
CA VAL A 134 -21.71 -9.80 -1.34
C VAL A 134 -20.20 -10.05 -1.42
N GLY A 135 -19.49 -9.78 -0.32
CA GLY A 135 -18.05 -9.81 -0.24
C GLY A 135 -17.48 -11.04 0.46
N ALA A 136 -16.17 -11.21 0.31
CA ALA A 136 -15.34 -12.10 1.12
C ALA A 136 -14.17 -11.34 1.74
N ASN A 137 -13.46 -11.93 2.71
CA ASN A 137 -12.33 -11.25 3.35
C ASN A 137 -11.19 -10.95 2.34
N PRO A 138 -10.79 -9.67 2.15
CA PRO A 138 -9.79 -9.27 1.15
C PRO A 138 -8.41 -9.92 1.34
N LYS A 139 -8.08 -10.36 2.57
CA LYS A 139 -6.82 -11.05 2.86
C LYS A 139 -6.60 -12.28 1.98
N TYR A 140 -7.67 -12.94 1.55
CA TYR A 140 -7.56 -14.14 0.72
C TYR A 140 -7.11 -13.83 -0.70
N SER A 141 -7.43 -12.65 -1.24
CA SER A 141 -6.80 -12.20 -2.50
C SER A 141 -5.33 -11.86 -2.27
N ALA A 142 -5.04 -11.07 -1.22
CA ALA A 142 -3.68 -10.56 -0.95
C ALA A 142 -2.64 -11.66 -0.68
N GLU A 143 -3.04 -12.76 -0.03
CA GLU A 143 -2.14 -13.87 0.28
C GLU A 143 -1.88 -14.81 -0.91
N ASN A 144 -2.75 -14.82 -1.93
CA ASN A 144 -2.73 -15.85 -2.98
C ASN A 144 -2.42 -15.32 -4.38
N VAL A 145 -2.57 -14.02 -4.64
CA VAL A 145 -2.43 -13.44 -5.98
C VAL A 145 -1.58 -12.17 -5.93
N THR A 146 -0.56 -12.11 -6.79
CA THR A 146 0.23 -10.89 -7.05
C THR A 146 -0.47 -10.02 -8.09
N ASP A 147 -0.37 -8.70 -7.97
CA ASP A 147 -0.93 -7.72 -8.94
C ASP A 147 -2.45 -7.84 -9.16
N HIS A 148 -3.19 -8.22 -8.12
CA HIS A 148 -4.65 -8.30 -8.14
C HIS A 148 -5.30 -6.92 -8.00
N ASN A 149 -6.34 -6.64 -8.79
CA ASN A 149 -7.24 -5.51 -8.56
C ASN A 149 -8.51 -6.02 -7.88
N PHE A 150 -8.96 -5.35 -6.83
CA PHE A 150 -10.23 -5.62 -6.17
C PHE A 150 -11.43 -5.01 -6.92
N LEU A 151 -11.21 -3.97 -7.72
CA LEU A 151 -12.27 -3.35 -8.50
C LEU A 151 -11.76 -2.78 -9.83
N THR A 152 -12.68 -2.64 -10.78
CA THR A 152 -12.52 -1.79 -11.96
C THR A 152 -13.77 -0.92 -12.17
N VAL A 153 -13.55 0.28 -12.70
CA VAL A 153 -14.61 1.06 -13.37
C VAL A 153 -14.40 0.87 -14.86
N GLU A 154 -15.47 0.47 -15.54
CA GLU A 154 -15.43 0.13 -16.95
C GLU A 154 -16.39 1.02 -17.73
N LYS A 155 -15.93 1.55 -18.87
CA LYS A 155 -16.74 2.31 -19.82
C LYS A 155 -17.11 1.42 -21.00
N TYR A 156 -18.37 1.44 -21.42
CA TYR A 156 -18.79 0.77 -22.64
C TYR A 156 -18.36 1.57 -23.88
N GLU A 157 -17.78 0.89 -24.86
CA GLU A 157 -17.37 1.47 -26.13
C GLU A 157 -18.20 0.90 -27.29
N ASP A 158 -19.18 1.69 -27.75
CA ASP A 158 -20.14 1.30 -28.80
C ASP A 158 -19.45 0.84 -30.09
N SER A 159 -18.33 1.46 -30.47
CA SER A 159 -17.59 1.12 -31.69
C SER A 159 -17.03 -0.30 -31.67
N SER A 160 -16.78 -0.86 -30.50
CA SER A 160 -16.20 -2.19 -30.31
C SER A 160 -17.16 -3.17 -29.64
N ALA A 161 -18.30 -2.70 -29.13
CA ALA A 161 -19.23 -3.43 -28.28
C ALA A 161 -18.54 -4.09 -27.06
N MET A 162 -17.51 -3.46 -26.51
CA MET A 162 -16.72 -3.97 -25.38
C MET A 162 -16.68 -3.00 -24.21
N TRP A 163 -16.50 -3.55 -23.01
CA TRP A 163 -16.19 -2.80 -21.79
C TRP A 163 -14.68 -2.56 -21.71
N GLN A 164 -14.28 -1.30 -21.54
CA GLN A 164 -12.90 -0.91 -21.33
C GLN A 164 -12.69 -0.43 -19.90
N VAL A 165 -11.68 -0.99 -19.22
CA VAL A 165 -11.27 -0.53 -17.89
C VAL A 165 -10.70 0.87 -18.00
N VAL A 166 -11.31 1.81 -17.28
CA VAL A 166 -10.86 3.21 -17.21
C VAL A 166 -10.25 3.56 -15.86
N LEU A 167 -10.64 2.86 -14.79
CA LEU A 167 -10.08 2.99 -13.44
C LEU A 167 -10.00 1.63 -12.76
N ASN A 168 -9.13 1.54 -11.75
CA ASN A 168 -8.94 0.37 -10.90
C ASN A 168 -8.75 0.79 -9.44
N ASP A 169 -8.50 -0.15 -8.53
CA ASP A 169 -8.34 0.12 -7.09
C ASP A 169 -7.12 0.97 -6.71
N ALA A 170 -6.15 1.15 -7.62
CA ALA A 170 -5.03 2.08 -7.45
C ALA A 170 -5.38 3.53 -7.85
N SER A 171 -6.56 3.73 -8.46
CA SER A 171 -7.02 5.04 -8.90
C SER A 171 -7.56 5.83 -7.72
N TRP A 172 -7.07 7.07 -7.55
CA TRP A 172 -7.47 7.98 -6.46
C TRP A 172 -8.98 8.24 -6.36
N ASP A 173 -9.67 8.15 -7.49
CA ASP A 173 -11.11 8.37 -7.61
C ASP A 173 -11.94 7.17 -7.14
N THR A 174 -11.31 6.05 -6.82
CA THR A 174 -12.01 4.83 -6.38
C THR A 174 -11.73 4.51 -4.93
N ARG A 175 -12.69 3.88 -4.26
CA ARG A 175 -12.52 3.39 -2.89
C ARG A 175 -13.12 2.02 -2.72
N PHE A 176 -12.44 1.20 -1.92
CA PHE A 176 -12.86 -0.15 -1.59
C PHE A 176 -13.05 -0.28 -0.08
N TYR A 177 -14.28 -0.51 0.36
CA TYR A 177 -14.63 -0.68 1.77
C TYR A 177 -15.09 -2.10 2.01
N TRP A 178 -14.41 -2.82 2.89
CA TRP A 178 -14.86 -4.13 3.35
C TRP A 178 -15.46 -4.04 4.74
N HIS A 179 -16.70 -4.50 4.88
CA HIS A 179 -17.38 -4.59 6.17
C HIS A 179 -17.60 -6.05 6.57
N LYS A 180 -16.99 -6.46 7.69
CA LYS A 180 -17.22 -7.78 8.29
C LYS A 180 -18.63 -7.87 8.88
N GLY A 181 -19.40 -8.87 8.48
CA GLY A 181 -20.67 -9.25 9.10
C GLY A 181 -20.50 -10.36 10.16
N SER A 182 -21.60 -11.00 10.52
CA SER A 182 -21.62 -12.13 11.44
C SER A 182 -21.39 -13.46 10.72
N SER A 183 -20.83 -14.45 11.42
CA SER A 183 -20.78 -15.85 10.95
C SER A 183 -20.16 -16.11 9.57
N GLY A 184 -19.22 -15.26 9.14
CA GLY A 184 -18.53 -15.39 7.85
C GLY A 184 -19.15 -14.55 6.72
N LEU A 185 -20.25 -13.84 6.96
CA LEU A 185 -20.80 -12.88 6.00
C LEU A 185 -19.92 -11.63 5.96
N SER A 186 -19.83 -10.99 4.79
CA SER A 186 -19.25 -9.65 4.64
C SER A 186 -19.80 -8.96 3.40
N ASN A 187 -19.74 -7.63 3.41
CA ASN A 187 -20.12 -6.80 2.28
C ASN A 187 -18.89 -6.03 1.81
N VAL A 188 -18.85 -5.75 0.51
CA VAL A 188 -17.89 -4.84 -0.10
C VAL A 188 -18.66 -3.68 -0.70
N THR A 189 -18.33 -2.46 -0.29
CA THR A 189 -18.82 -1.25 -0.93
C THR A 189 -17.71 -0.66 -1.78
N ILE A 190 -18.00 -0.43 -3.06
CA ILE A 190 -17.13 0.26 -3.99
C ILE A 190 -17.72 1.64 -4.27
N GLU A 191 -16.92 2.67 -4.05
CA GLU A 191 -17.24 4.04 -4.42
C GLU A 191 -16.40 4.46 -5.62
N TRP A 192 -17.04 5.10 -6.59
CA TRP A 192 -16.37 5.86 -7.64
C TRP A 192 -16.75 7.34 -7.53
N HIS A 193 -15.76 8.17 -7.23
CA HIS A 193 -15.84 9.63 -7.27
C HIS A 193 -15.72 10.10 -8.71
N ILE A 194 -16.84 10.45 -9.33
CA ILE A 194 -16.88 10.82 -10.73
C ILE A 194 -16.26 12.22 -10.87
N ALA A 195 -15.11 12.33 -11.54
CA ALA A 195 -14.51 13.62 -11.80
C ALA A 195 -15.41 14.49 -12.69
N GLY A 196 -15.36 15.81 -12.50
CA GLY A 196 -16.06 16.76 -13.38
C GLY A 196 -15.62 16.69 -14.85
N THR A 197 -14.46 16.10 -15.12
CA THR A 197 -13.90 15.87 -16.45
C THR A 197 -14.21 14.48 -17.02
N THR A 198 -14.97 13.64 -16.30
CA THR A 198 -15.32 12.30 -16.79
C THR A 198 -16.18 12.42 -18.06
N PRO A 199 -15.80 11.76 -19.16
CA PRO A 199 -16.60 11.75 -20.37
C PRO A 199 -18.01 11.17 -20.12
N PRO A 200 -19.06 11.73 -20.73
CA PRO A 200 -20.37 11.09 -20.69
C PRO A 200 -20.33 9.70 -21.32
N GLY A 201 -21.16 8.78 -20.84
CA GLY A 201 -21.28 7.44 -21.39
C GLY A 201 -21.84 6.42 -20.40
N LEU A 202 -21.90 5.17 -20.87
CA LEU A 202 -22.36 4.05 -20.06
C LEU A 202 -21.18 3.42 -19.33
N TYR A 203 -21.31 3.28 -18.01
CA TYR A 203 -20.30 2.76 -17.11
C TYR A 203 -20.83 1.59 -16.28
N ARG A 204 -19.93 0.78 -15.74
CA ARG A 204 -20.23 -0.20 -14.69
C ARG A 204 -19.07 -0.31 -13.71
N ILE A 205 -19.37 -0.80 -12.50
CA ILE A 205 -18.38 -1.14 -11.48
C ILE A 205 -18.27 -2.67 -11.42
N HIS A 206 -17.05 -3.17 -11.47
CA HIS A 206 -16.74 -4.59 -11.38
C HIS A 206 -15.97 -4.87 -10.10
N TYR A 207 -16.38 -5.88 -9.34
CA TYR A 207 -15.75 -6.36 -8.13
C TYR A 207 -15.06 -7.71 -8.39
N PHE A 208 -13.84 -7.87 -7.90
CA PHE A 208 -13.09 -9.12 -7.94
C PHE A 208 -12.66 -9.53 -6.53
N GLY A 209 -12.72 -10.82 -6.22
CA GLY A 209 -12.35 -11.31 -4.89
C GLY A 209 -12.04 -12.79 -4.83
N HIS A 210 -11.62 -13.21 -3.64
CA HIS A 210 -11.41 -14.62 -3.31
C HIS A 210 -12.12 -14.97 -2.02
N ASN A 211 -12.87 -16.07 -2.03
CA ASN A 211 -13.54 -16.57 -0.83
C ASN A 211 -12.84 -17.83 -0.30
N ARG A 212 -12.79 -17.96 1.02
CA ARG A 212 -12.31 -19.17 1.69
C ARG A 212 -13.45 -20.13 1.97
N LYS A 213 -13.42 -21.28 1.30
CA LYS A 213 -14.33 -22.40 1.56
C LYS A 213 -13.62 -23.46 2.39
N GLN A 214 -14.23 -23.88 3.48
CA GLN A 214 -13.75 -25.02 4.28
C GLN A 214 -14.92 -25.93 4.62
N SER A 215 -14.76 -27.22 4.32
CA SER A 215 -15.66 -28.28 4.77
C SER A 215 -15.00 -29.06 5.90
N PHE A 216 -15.78 -29.71 6.75
CA PHE A 216 -15.30 -30.41 7.95
C PHE A 216 -14.26 -31.52 7.65
N LEU A 217 -14.29 -32.06 6.43
CA LEU A 217 -13.46 -33.19 5.99
C LEU A 217 -12.39 -32.82 4.95
N GLN A 218 -12.29 -31.55 4.55
CA GLN A 218 -11.39 -31.13 3.48
C GLN A 218 -10.52 -29.94 3.89
N PRO A 219 -9.29 -29.84 3.36
CA PRO A 219 -8.48 -28.64 3.52
C PRO A 219 -9.23 -27.42 2.98
N ALA A 220 -8.92 -26.26 3.55
CA ALA A 220 -9.49 -25.01 3.08
C ALA A 220 -9.06 -24.74 1.63
N LYS A 221 -10.00 -24.25 0.82
CA LYS A 221 -9.77 -23.82 -0.56
C LYS A 221 -10.07 -22.34 -0.67
N ILE A 222 -9.23 -21.64 -1.42
CA ILE A 222 -9.44 -20.25 -1.82
C ILE A 222 -9.95 -20.28 -3.26
N LEU A 223 -11.09 -19.65 -3.51
CA LEU A 223 -11.75 -19.67 -4.82
C LEU A 223 -11.97 -18.23 -5.28
N ALA A 224 -11.60 -17.93 -6.53
CA ALA A 224 -11.85 -16.65 -7.14
C ALA A 224 -13.33 -16.49 -7.52
N PHE A 225 -13.82 -15.26 -7.47
CA PHE A 225 -15.12 -14.87 -7.98
C PHE A 225 -15.06 -13.41 -8.44
N ASP A 226 -16.06 -13.03 -9.24
CA ASP A 226 -16.25 -11.68 -9.72
C ASP A 226 -17.74 -11.33 -9.76
N GLY A 227 -18.05 -10.04 -9.84
CA GLY A 227 -19.41 -9.55 -9.95
C GLY A 227 -19.45 -8.13 -10.47
N ALA A 228 -20.31 -7.88 -11.46
CA ALA A 228 -20.46 -6.56 -12.07
C ALA A 228 -21.80 -5.94 -11.67
N SER A 229 -21.79 -4.63 -11.45
CA SER A 229 -23.02 -3.84 -11.29
C SER A 229 -23.82 -3.83 -12.59
N ASP A 230 -25.11 -3.50 -12.46
CA ASP A 230 -25.87 -3.03 -13.62
C ASP A 230 -25.19 -1.78 -14.21
N PRO A 231 -25.24 -1.60 -15.55
CA PRO A 231 -24.74 -0.39 -16.20
C PRO A 231 -25.50 0.87 -15.79
N PHE A 232 -24.80 2.00 -15.70
CA PHE A 232 -25.37 3.31 -15.41
C PHE A 232 -24.75 4.41 -16.29
N GLN A 233 -25.48 5.50 -16.49
CA GLN A 233 -25.03 6.62 -17.31
C GLN A 233 -24.27 7.65 -16.47
N VAL A 234 -23.19 8.17 -17.03
CA VAL A 234 -22.62 9.46 -16.63
C VAL A 234 -23.01 10.46 -17.69
N VAL A 235 -23.67 11.55 -17.29
CA VAL A 235 -24.16 12.59 -18.19
C VAL A 235 -23.35 13.87 -18.05
N ALA A 236 -23.38 14.70 -19.10
CA ALA A 236 -22.80 16.02 -19.04
C ALA A 236 -23.52 16.87 -17.97
N PRO A 237 -22.82 17.81 -17.33
CA PRO A 237 -23.43 18.79 -16.43
C PRO A 237 -24.44 19.71 -17.15
#